data_AF-A0A081KEG6-F1
#
_entry.id   AF-A0A081KEG6-F1
#
_cell.length_a   1.000
_cell.length_b   1.000
_cell.length_c   1.000
_cell.angle_alpha   90.00
_cell.angle_beta   90.00
_cell.angle_gamma   90.00
#
_symmetry.space_group_name_H-M   'P 1'
#
loop_
_entity.id
_entity.type
_entity.pdbx_description
1 polymer ?
#
loop_
_entity_poly.entity_id
_entity_poly.type
_entity_poly.pdbx_seq_one_letter_code
_entity_poly.pdbx_strand_id
1 'polypeptide(L)' 'MESLIILIPLALILIAVAIKVFFWAVDDGQFDDLEGPAHSILFDEPQRPKIPKKASNKVNKP' A
#
# COMPACT_ATOMS: atom_id res chain seq x y z
N MET A 1 46.67 -3.89 12.08
CA MET A 1 46.67 -4.29 10.66
C MET A 1 45.94 -5.60 10.41
N GLU A 2 45.87 -6.54 11.37
CA GLU A 2 45.19 -7.83 11.16
C GLU A 2 43.66 -7.76 11.09
N SER A 3 43.03 -6.81 11.78
CA SER A 3 41.56 -6.66 11.78
C SER A 3 40.98 -6.42 10.39
N LEU A 4 41.73 -5.75 9.49
CA LEU A 4 41.31 -5.49 8.11
C LEU A 4 41.12 -6.78 7.32
N ILE A 5 41.93 -7.82 7.59
CA ILE A 5 41.82 -9.13 6.92
C ILE A 5 40.50 -9.82 7.25
N ILE A 6 39.92 -9.55 8.42
CA ILE A 6 38.62 -10.10 8.84
C ILE A 6 37.47 -9.17 8.43
N LEU A 7 37.66 -7.85 8.56
CA LEU A 7 36.63 -6.85 8.25
C LEU A 7 36.29 -6.79 6.75
N ILE A 8 37.28 -6.93 5.86
CA ILE A 8 37.05 -6.88 4.41
C ILE A 8 36.10 -8.00 3.95
N PRO A 9 36.36 -9.30 4.22
CA PRO A 9 35.45 -10.36 3.80
C PRO A 9 34.10 -10.28 4.52
N LEU A 10 34.08 -9.88 5.80
CA LEU A 10 32.82 -9.67 6.53
C LEU A 10 31.95 -8.59 5.86
N ALA A 11 32.54 -7.46 5.47
CA ALA A 11 31.84 -6.40 4.77
C ALA A 11 31.31 -6.86 3.40
N LEU A 12 32.09 -7.64 2.65
CA LEU A 12 31.65 -8.21 1.38
C LEU A 12 30.44 -9.14 1.55
N ILE A 13 30.45 -9.98 2.59
CA ILE A 13 29.32 -10.86 2.93
C ILE A 13 28.08 -10.02 3.28
N LEU A 14 28.24 -8.99 4.10
CA LEU A 14 27.12 -8.11 4.48
C LEU A 14 26.53 -7.40 3.25
N ILE A 15 27.36 -6.91 2.34
CA ILE A 15 26.92 -6.30 1.09
C ILE A 15 26.18 -7.32 0.22
N ALA A 16 26.71 -8.54 0.07
CA ALA A 16 26.05 -9.59 -0.70
C ALA A 16 24.67 -9.97 -0.13
N VAL A 17 24.56 -10.05 1.19
CA VAL A 17 23.27 -10.29 1.88
C VAL A 17 22.32 -9.12 1.66
N ALA A 18 22.78 -7.87 1.81
CA ALA A 18 21.95 -6.69 1.60
C ALA A 18 21.41 -6.63 0.17
N ILE A 19 22.25 -6.91 -0.84
CA ILE A 19 21.84 -6.97 -2.24
C ILE A 19 20.80 -8.08 -2.45
N LYS A 20 21.01 -9.27 -1.90
CA LYS A 20 20.06 -10.38 -2.01
C LYS A 20 18.69 -10.04 -1.39
N VAL A 21 18.68 -9.43 -0.21
CA VAL A 21 17.45 -8.98 0.47
C VAL A 21 16.77 -7.87 -0.32
N PHE A 22 17.53 -6.92 -0.87
CA PHE A 22 17.00 -5.84 -1.68
C PHE A 22 16.27 -6.37 -2.92
N PHE A 23 16.89 -7.28 -3.69
CA PHE A 23 16.24 -7.87 -4.86
C PHE A 23 15.00 -8.69 -4.48
N TRP A 24 15.06 -9.46 -3.39
CA TRP A 24 13.89 -10.18 -2.89
C TRP A 24 12.73 -9.23 -2.55
N ALA A 25 13.00 -8.10 -1.88
CA ALA A 25 11.98 -7.11 -1.54
C ALA A 25 11.41 -6.36 -2.76
N VAL A 26 12.23 -6.15 -3.81
CA VAL A 26 11.79 -5.58 -5.08
C VAL A 26 10.87 -6.54 -5.83
N ASP A 27 11.24 -7.83 -5.89
CA ASP A 27 10.45 -8.87 -6.54
C ASP A 27 9.15 -9.18 -5.79
N ASP A 28 9.09 -8.94 -4.48
CA ASP A 28 7.89 -9.15 -3.62
C ASP A 28 6.74 -8.17 -3.93
N GLY A 29 6.88 -7.29 -4.94
CA GLY A 29 5.78 -6.47 -5.43
C GLY A 29 5.29 -5.42 -4.43
N GLN A 30 6.08 -5.09 -3.39
CA GLN A 30 5.78 -4.07 -2.37
C GLN A 30 5.56 -2.65 -2.95
N PHE A 31 5.86 -2.45 -4.24
CA PHE A 31 5.63 -1.19 -4.95
C PHE A 31 4.30 -1.15 -5.72
N ASP A 32 3.61 -2.28 -5.88
CA ASP A 32 2.32 -2.34 -6.58
C ASP A 32 1.18 -1.77 -5.71
N ASP A 33 1.35 -1.73 -4.37
CA ASP A 33 0.39 -1.15 -3.41
C ASP A 33 0.69 0.32 -3.07
N LEU A 34 1.55 0.99 -3.86
CA LEU A 34 1.76 2.44 -3.76
C LEU A 34 0.70 3.24 -4.53
N GLU A 35 -0.19 2.57 -5.26
CA GLU A 35 -1.48 3.13 -5.66
C GLU A 35 -2.40 3.21 -4.43
N GLY A 36 -1.99 4.02 -3.45
CA GLY A 36 -2.71 4.18 -2.21
C GLY A 36 -4.15 4.71 -2.41
N PRO A 37 -4.98 4.68 -1.35
CA PRO A 37 -6.37 5.16 -1.36
C PRO A 37 -6.50 6.67 -1.67
N ALA A 38 -5.43 7.38 -2.01
CA ALA A 38 -5.45 8.79 -2.39
C ALA A 38 -6.39 9.07 -3.59
N HIS A 39 -6.61 8.08 -4.47
CA HIS A 39 -7.57 8.20 -5.57
C HIS A 39 -9.04 8.08 -5.14
N SER A 40 -9.37 7.52 -3.97
CA SER A 40 -10.76 7.54 -3.48
C SER A 40 -11.09 8.90 -2.85
N ILE A 41 -10.16 9.58 -2.18
CA ILE A 41 -10.49 10.83 -1.47
C ILE A 41 -10.83 12.00 -2.44
N LEU A 42 -10.22 12.03 -3.64
CA LEU A 42 -10.44 13.11 -4.61
C LEU A 42 -11.52 12.78 -5.67
N PHE A 43 -11.82 11.50 -5.90
CA PHE A 43 -12.83 11.04 -6.86
C PHE A 43 -14.05 10.35 -6.24
N ASP A 44 -14.09 10.21 -4.90
CA ASP A 44 -15.34 10.10 -4.17
C ASP A 44 -16.02 11.47 -4.27
N GLU A 45 -16.59 11.74 -5.44
CA GLU A 45 -17.78 12.57 -5.50
C GLU A 45 -18.65 12.07 -4.35
N PRO A 46 -19.02 12.90 -3.36
CA PRO A 46 -20.14 12.54 -2.53
C PRO A 46 -21.27 12.38 -3.54
N GLN A 47 -21.55 11.14 -3.94
CA GLN A 47 -22.83 10.75 -4.47
C GLN A 47 -23.76 11.20 -3.36
N ARG A 48 -24.25 12.44 -3.51
CA ARG A 48 -25.28 13.03 -2.67
C ARG A 48 -26.25 11.88 -2.51
N PRO A 49 -26.48 11.37 -1.30
CA PRO A 49 -27.36 10.23 -1.14
C PRO A 49 -28.64 10.64 -1.83
N LYS A 50 -28.94 10.01 -2.97
CA LYS A 50 -30.16 10.27 -3.72
C LYS A 50 -31.24 9.89 -2.73
N ILE A 51 -31.81 10.91 -2.08
CA ILE A 51 -32.93 10.80 -1.16
C ILE A 51 -33.89 9.81 -1.85
N PRO A 52 -34.10 8.60 -1.31
CA PRO A 52 -35.07 7.72 -1.90
C PRO A 52 -36.41 8.42 -1.70
N LYS A 53 -36.92 9.06 -2.76
CA LYS A 53 -38.30 9.55 -2.86
C LYS A 53 -39.20 8.32 -2.85
N LYS A 54 -39.36 7.70 -1.68
CA LYS A 54 -40.25 6.55 -1.50
C LYS A 54 -40.99 6.65 -0.18
N ALA A 55 -41.89 7.61 -0.11
CA ALA A 55 -43.08 7.56 0.73
C ALA A 55 -44.17 8.52 0.18
N SER A 56 -44.43 8.44 -1.13
CA SER A 56 -45.78 8.71 -1.63
C SER A 56 -46.57 7.43 -1.43
N ASN A 57 -47.80 7.53 -0.91
CA ASN A 57 -48.74 6.44 -0.64
C ASN A 57 -48.40 5.47 0.50
N LYS A 58 -48.83 5.81 1.71
CA LYS A 58 -49.76 5.00 2.56
C LYS A 58 -49.86 5.65 3.94
N VAL A 59 -50.63 6.73 4.06
CA VAL A 59 -51.29 7.07 5.33
C VAL A 59 -52.77 6.82 5.08
N ASN A 60 -53.22 5.71 5.67
CA ASN A 60 -54.51 5.08 5.45
C ASN A 60 -55.67 6.01 5.84
N LYS A 61 -56.64 6.12 4.93
CA LYS A 61 -58.09 6.18 5.22
C LYS A 61 -58.51 4.74 5.61
N PRO A 62 -59.54 4.46 6.45
CA PRO A 62 -60.71 5.25 6.87
C PRO A 62 -60.54 6.13 8.11
#